data_AF-A0A0A9D998-F1
#
_entry.id   AF-A0A0A9D998-F1
#
_cell.length_a   1.000
_cell.length_b   1.000
_cell.length_c   1.000
_cell.angle_alpha   90.00
_cell.angle_beta   90.00
_cell.angle_gamma   90.00
#
_symmetry.space_group_name_H-M   'P 1'
#
loop_
_entity.id
_entity.type
_entity.pdbx_description
1 polymer ?
#
loop_
_entity_poly.entity_id
_entity_poly.type
_entity_poly.pdbx_seq_one_letter_code
_entity_poly.pdbx_strand_id
1 'polypeptide(L)'
;MMVLEYAPNGTLHENLHAEDFEHIDWRGRMRIIMGLAYCIQHMHELSPPVVHPDLQSSAILLSEDGAAKIADMSVWHEVIADGKRPTNGDLVDHHEQVSAGLAGNVYSFGVLLLEIISGKLPYSEHEWSLLSSALECITGDRSMSCLLDPSLNAHKENELETICEVIQACIQSDPSSRPSMREITARLREAVAISPVAATPRLSPLWWAELEVLSTVEAG
;
A
#
# COMPACT_ATOMS: atom_id res chain seq x y z
N MET A 1 1.54 -11.17 -24.03
CA MET A 1 2.62 -11.40 -23.05
C MET A 1 3.17 -10.05 -22.65
N MET A 2 3.01 -9.66 -21.39
CA MET A 2 3.64 -8.46 -20.83
C MET A 2 4.94 -8.88 -20.13
N VAL A 3 5.98 -8.07 -20.26
CA VAL A 3 7.26 -8.25 -19.55
C VAL A 3 7.46 -7.03 -18.68
N LEU A 4 7.51 -7.24 -17.36
CA LEU A 4 7.66 -6.20 -16.35
C LEU A 4 8.98 -6.40 -15.61
N GLU A 5 9.51 -5.33 -15.05
CA GLU A 5 10.67 -5.40 -14.16
C GLU A 5 10.32 -6.22 -12.90
N TYR A 6 11.16 -7.22 -12.60
CA TYR A 6 11.02 -8.10 -11.45
C TYR A 6 11.17 -7.33 -10.13
N ALA A 7 10.32 -7.66 -9.14
CA ALA A 7 10.34 -7.10 -7.80
C ALA A 7 10.77 -8.21 -6.83
N PRO A 8 12.06 -8.29 -6.43
CA PRO A 8 12.61 -9.44 -5.73
C PRO A 8 12.15 -9.56 -4.27
N ASN A 9 11.71 -8.47 -3.65
CA ASN A 9 11.35 -8.43 -2.23
C ASN A 9 9.90 -8.87 -1.96
N GLY A 10 9.25 -9.49 -2.94
CA GLY A 10 7.88 -10.00 -2.80
C GLY A 10 6.84 -8.88 -2.63
N THR A 11 5.75 -9.24 -1.98
CA THR A 11 4.60 -8.36 -1.71
C THR A 11 4.74 -7.66 -0.36
N LEU A 12 4.09 -6.50 -0.22
CA LEU A 12 3.96 -5.81 1.06
C LEU A 12 3.28 -6.70 2.11
N HIS A 13 2.31 -7.51 1.69
CA HIS A 13 1.64 -8.47 2.56
C HIS A 13 2.63 -9.45 3.22
N GLU A 14 3.49 -10.08 2.42
CA GLU A 14 4.52 -11.00 2.94
C GLU A 14 5.47 -10.28 3.91
N ASN A 15 5.90 -9.06 3.57
CA ASN A 15 6.84 -8.31 4.42
C ASN A 15 6.24 -7.82 5.74
N LEU A 16 4.91 -7.67 5.84
CA LEU A 16 4.24 -7.26 7.06
C LEU A 16 3.83 -8.45 7.94
N HIS A 17 3.53 -9.61 7.36
CA HIS A 17 2.85 -10.69 8.07
C HIS A 17 3.60 -12.02 8.11
N ALA A 18 4.59 -12.26 7.25
CA ALA A 18 5.34 -13.51 7.24
C ALA A 18 6.56 -13.46 8.18
N GLU A 19 6.74 -14.52 8.98
CA GLU A 19 7.84 -14.62 9.96
C GLU A 19 9.23 -14.68 9.31
N ASP A 20 9.31 -15.14 8.06
CA ASP A 20 10.57 -15.33 7.33
C ASP A 20 11.13 -14.04 6.72
N PHE A 21 10.37 -12.93 6.75
CA PHE A 21 10.78 -11.66 6.16
C PHE A 21 11.36 -10.69 7.21
N GLU A 22 12.42 -9.96 6.81
CA GLU A 22 12.97 -8.89 7.64
C GLU A 22 11.95 -7.76 7.82
N HIS A 23 11.74 -7.35 9.07
CA HIS A 23 10.72 -6.37 9.39
C HIS A 23 11.08 -4.99 8.82
N ILE A 24 10.12 -4.37 8.12
CA ILE A 24 10.28 -3.03 7.58
C ILE A 24 10.26 -2.02 8.73
N ASP A 25 11.35 -1.27 8.89
CA ASP A 25 11.45 -0.20 9.87
C ASP A 25 10.52 0.99 9.56
N TRP A 26 10.39 1.91 10.51
CA TRP A 26 9.51 3.06 10.36
C TRP A 26 9.82 3.87 9.10
N ARG A 27 11.09 4.08 8.79
CA ARG A 27 11.51 4.84 7.60
C ARG A 27 11.13 4.13 6.30
N GLY A 28 11.29 2.82 6.23
CA GLY A 28 10.87 2.00 5.11
C GLY A 28 9.36 2.08 4.90
N ARG A 29 8.58 1.97 5.98
CA ARG A 29 7.11 2.12 5.95
C ARG A 29 6.71 3.49 5.42
N MET A 30 7.36 4.57 5.88
CA MET A 30 7.10 5.93 5.39
C MET A 30 7.41 6.07 3.89
N ARG A 31 8.49 5.45 3.42
CA ARG A 31 8.84 5.45 1.99
C ARG A 31 7.78 4.73 1.16
N ILE A 32 7.30 3.59 1.63
CA ILE A 32 6.23 2.81 0.98
C ILE A 32 4.94 3.63 0.92
N ILE A 33 4.50 4.20 2.06
CA ILE A 33 3.31 5.05 2.15
C ILE A 33 3.36 6.20 1.14
N MET A 34 4.49 6.91 1.09
CA MET A 34 4.66 8.04 0.18
C MET A 34 4.70 7.58 -1.29
N GLY A 35 5.35 6.46 -1.60
CA GLY A 35 5.37 5.87 -2.94
C GLY A 35 3.97 5.54 -3.44
N LEU A 36 3.16 4.90 -2.58
CA LEU A 36 1.76 4.60 -2.87
C LEU A 36 0.92 5.87 -3.06
N ALA A 37 1.07 6.86 -2.16
CA ALA A 37 0.36 8.13 -2.26
C ALA A 37 0.62 8.84 -3.59
N TYR A 38 1.89 8.93 -4.01
CA TYR A 38 2.26 9.53 -5.29
C TYR A 38 1.71 8.76 -6.49
N CYS A 39 1.79 7.43 -6.45
CA CYS A 39 1.30 6.59 -7.54
C CYS A 39 -0.22 6.73 -7.72
N ILE A 40 -0.98 6.62 -6.64
CA ILE A 40 -2.45 6.70 -6.69
C ILE A 40 -2.90 8.13 -7.01
N GLN A 41 -2.23 9.16 -6.47
CA GLN A 41 -2.49 10.56 -6.88
C GLN A 41 -2.32 10.71 -8.39
N HIS A 42 -1.22 10.21 -8.95
CA HIS A 42 -0.97 10.29 -10.38
C HIS A 42 -2.07 9.58 -11.19
N MET A 43 -2.47 8.37 -10.79
CA MET A 43 -3.54 7.62 -11.43
C MET A 43 -4.88 8.39 -11.43
N HIS A 44 -5.22 9.03 -10.31
CA HIS A 44 -6.45 9.82 -10.16
C HIS A 44 -6.44 11.11 -10.98
N GLU A 45 -5.25 11.66 -11.28
CA GLU A 45 -5.07 12.88 -12.06
C GLU A 45 -5.00 12.64 -13.59
N LEU A 46 -5.00 11.39 -14.05
CA LEU A 46 -5.06 11.06 -15.47
C LEU A 46 -6.39 11.47 -16.11
N SER A 47 -6.41 11.55 -17.45
CA SER A 47 -7.61 11.87 -18.22
C SER A 47 -7.85 10.80 -19.31
N PRO A 48 -8.77 9.84 -19.10
CA PRO A 48 -9.63 9.67 -17.91
C PRO A 48 -8.86 9.16 -16.67
N PRO A 49 -9.36 9.42 -15.44
CA PRO A 49 -8.77 8.88 -14.21
C PRO A 49 -8.74 7.35 -14.21
N VAL A 50 -7.68 6.78 -13.64
CA VAL A 50 -7.54 5.33 -13.46
C VAL A 50 -7.73 5.00 -11.97
N VAL A 51 -8.52 3.96 -11.69
CA VAL A 51 -8.80 3.46 -10.34
C VAL A 51 -8.27 2.04 -10.24
N HIS A 52 -7.56 1.73 -9.16
CA HIS A 52 -7.15 0.36 -8.88
C HIS A 52 -8.32 -0.41 -8.25
N PRO A 53 -8.83 -1.48 -8.89
CA PRO A 53 -10.06 -2.15 -8.48
C PRO A 53 -9.91 -2.94 -7.18
N ASP A 54 -8.69 -3.35 -6.86
CA ASP A 54 -8.38 -4.20 -5.70
C ASP A 54 -7.09 -3.73 -5.01
N LEU A 55 -7.14 -2.52 -4.43
CA LEU A 55 -5.98 -1.93 -3.78
C LEU A 55 -5.82 -2.52 -2.36
N GLN A 56 -4.98 -3.55 -2.25
CA GLN A 56 -4.64 -4.25 -1.00
C GLN A 56 -3.14 -4.58 -0.94
N SER A 57 -2.63 -5.01 0.22
CA SER A 57 -1.18 -5.20 0.44
C SER A 57 -0.56 -6.29 -0.45
N SER A 58 -1.35 -7.28 -0.88
CA SER A 58 -0.91 -8.32 -1.82
C SER A 58 -0.70 -7.79 -3.25
N ALA A 59 -1.36 -6.69 -3.62
CA ALA A 59 -1.19 -6.02 -4.91
C ALA A 59 0.01 -5.05 -4.94
N ILE A 60 0.70 -4.87 -3.80
CA ILE A 60 1.87 -3.99 -3.69
C ILE A 60 3.12 -4.85 -3.68
N LEU A 61 3.95 -4.71 -4.70
CA LEU A 61 5.27 -5.34 -4.78
C LEU A 61 6.35 -4.39 -4.25
N LEU A 62 7.42 -4.96 -3.71
CA LEU A 62 8.57 -4.19 -3.23
C LEU A 62 9.78 -4.40 -4.17
N SER A 63 10.34 -3.30 -4.68
CA SER A 63 11.58 -3.32 -5.44
C SER A 63 12.76 -3.77 -4.57
N GLU A 64 13.89 -4.08 -5.21
CA GLU A 64 15.15 -4.44 -4.54
C GLU A 64 15.56 -3.42 -3.48
N ASP A 65 15.39 -2.13 -3.76
CA ASP A 65 15.72 -1.06 -2.83
C ASP A 65 14.58 -0.71 -1.86
N GLY A 66 13.50 -1.49 -1.81
CA GLY A 66 12.39 -1.33 -0.87
C GLY A 66 11.38 -0.22 -1.22
N ALA A 67 11.28 0.16 -2.50
CA ALA A 67 10.23 1.07 -2.97
C ALA A 67 8.97 0.29 -3.39
N ALA A 68 7.81 0.90 -3.16
CA ALA A 68 6.52 0.30 -3.49
C ALA A 68 6.22 0.38 -5.00
N LYS A 69 5.72 -0.71 -5.56
CA LYS A 69 5.23 -0.82 -6.94
C LYS A 69 3.82 -1.41 -6.90
N ILE A 70 2.82 -0.67 -7.39
CA ILE A 70 1.46 -1.18 -7.51
C ILE A 70 1.42 -2.13 -8.72
N ALA A 71 1.12 -3.41 -8.48
CA ALA A 71 1.01 -4.40 -9.54
C ALA A 71 -0.30 -4.18 -10.32
N ASP A 72 -0.20 -4.19 -11.66
CA ASP A 72 -1.36 -3.98 -12.52
C ASP A 72 -2.21 -5.25 -12.61
N MET A 73 -3.39 -5.21 -11.98
CA MET A 73 -4.37 -6.29 -11.97
C MET A 73 -5.39 -6.18 -13.12
N SER A 74 -5.18 -5.31 -14.12
CA SER A 74 -6.07 -5.20 -15.30
C SER A 74 -6.31 -6.55 -16.01
N VAL A 75 -5.38 -7.50 -15.87
CA VAL A 75 -5.52 -8.89 -16.33
C VAL A 75 -6.72 -9.62 -15.67
N TRP A 76 -7.06 -9.31 -14.42
CA TRP A 76 -8.19 -9.94 -13.73
C TRP A 76 -9.53 -9.50 -14.30
N HIS A 77 -9.63 -8.27 -14.80
CA HIS A 77 -10.85 -7.80 -15.45
C HIS A 77 -11.08 -8.47 -16.82
N GLU A 78 -10.03 -8.72 -17.61
CA GLU A 78 -10.14 -9.49 -18.85
C GLU A 78 -10.49 -10.95 -18.56
N VAL A 79 -9.90 -11.58 -17.53
CA VAL A 79 -10.22 -12.97 -17.13
C VAL A 79 -11.65 -13.10 -16.62
N ILE A 80 -12.16 -12.14 -15.84
CA ILE A 80 -13.55 -12.13 -15.35
C ILE A 80 -14.54 -11.80 -16.47
N ALA A 81 -14.15 -10.98 -17.45
CA ALA A 81 -14.99 -10.62 -18.59
C ALA A 81 -15.09 -11.73 -19.64
N ASP A 82 -14.04 -12.54 -19.83
CA ASP A 82 -13.96 -13.52 -20.92
C ASP A 82 -14.32 -14.97 -20.50
N GLY A 83 -14.44 -15.29 -19.21
CA GLY A 83 -14.76 -16.66 -18.84
C GLY A 83 -15.11 -16.91 -17.38
N LYS A 84 -16.42 -17.01 -17.11
CA LYS A 84 -17.04 -17.63 -15.93
C LYS A 84 -16.65 -16.99 -14.59
N ARG A 85 -17.66 -16.42 -13.92
CA ARG A 85 -17.64 -16.21 -12.46
C ARG A 85 -17.07 -17.48 -11.79
N PRO A 86 -16.06 -17.38 -10.91
CA PRO A 86 -15.66 -18.51 -10.10
C PRO A 86 -16.82 -18.81 -9.14
N THR A 87 -17.66 -19.77 -9.54
CA THR A 87 -18.44 -20.56 -8.58
C THR A 87 -17.44 -21.46 -7.86
N ASN A 88 -17.55 -21.52 -6.52
CA ASN A 88 -16.66 -22.19 -5.55
C ASN A 88 -15.55 -21.23 -5.08
N GLY A 89 -15.47 -20.78 -3.83
CA GLY A 89 -16.08 -21.11 -2.54
C GLY A 89 -15.08 -20.55 -1.51
N ASP A 90 -15.57 -19.89 -0.46
CA ASP A 90 -14.78 -19.24 0.61
C ASP A 90 -14.19 -17.84 0.35
N LEU A 91 -14.86 -17.02 -0.47
CA LEU A 91 -14.73 -15.56 -0.32
C LEU A 91 -15.92 -15.06 0.48
N VAL A 92 -15.70 -14.92 1.78
CA VAL A 92 -16.65 -14.41 2.74
C VAL A 92 -17.21 -13.07 2.20
N ASP A 93 -18.54 -13.04 2.10
CA ASP A 93 -19.39 -11.97 1.58
C ASP A 93 -19.39 -10.75 2.53
N HIS A 94 -18.20 -10.21 2.78
CA HIS A 94 -17.93 -9.02 3.59
C HIS A 94 -17.28 -7.89 2.81
N HIS A 95 -17.15 -8.04 1.50
CA HIS A 95 -16.92 -6.91 0.61
C HIS A 95 -18.20 -6.07 0.59
N GLU A 96 -18.34 -5.16 1.56
CA GLU A 96 -18.86 -3.85 1.23
C GLU A 96 -18.08 -3.43 -0.01
N GLN A 97 -18.75 -3.48 -1.16
CA GLN A 97 -18.24 -3.10 -2.46
C GLN A 97 -17.58 -1.74 -2.30
N VAL A 98 -16.27 -1.73 -2.07
CA VAL A 98 -15.47 -0.52 -2.03
C VAL A 98 -15.75 0.13 -3.37
N SER A 99 -16.48 1.24 -3.32
CA SER A 99 -17.07 1.90 -4.48
C SER A 99 -16.06 1.89 -5.65
N ALA A 100 -16.44 1.35 -6.81
CA ALA A 100 -15.59 1.19 -7.99
C ALA A 100 -15.21 2.56 -8.63
N GLY A 101 -14.59 3.44 -7.86
CA GLY A 101 -14.34 4.84 -8.17
C GLY A 101 -13.27 5.43 -7.25
N LEU A 102 -12.93 6.70 -7.49
CA LEU A 102 -11.83 7.40 -6.82
C LEU A 102 -11.93 7.35 -5.29
N ALA A 103 -13.14 7.55 -4.75
CA ALA A 103 -13.40 7.52 -3.31
C ALA A 103 -13.23 6.12 -2.68
N GLY A 104 -13.46 5.05 -3.44
CA GLY A 104 -13.17 3.69 -2.99
C GLY A 104 -11.67 3.45 -2.89
N ASN A 105 -10.90 3.91 -3.89
CA ASN A 105 -9.45 3.83 -3.84
C ASN A 105 -8.86 4.60 -2.65
N VAL A 106 -9.43 5.76 -2.32
CA VAL A 106 -9.06 6.54 -1.12
C VAL A 106 -9.32 5.75 0.17
N TYR A 107 -10.47 5.08 0.26
CA TYR A 107 -10.77 4.22 1.39
C TYR A 107 -9.75 3.08 1.52
N SER A 108 -9.52 2.33 0.44
CA SER A 108 -8.52 1.26 0.41
C SER A 108 -7.12 1.77 0.77
N PHE A 109 -6.75 2.97 0.33
CA PHE A 109 -5.49 3.59 0.73
C PHE A 109 -5.44 3.84 2.25
N GLY A 110 -6.53 4.33 2.86
CA GLY A 110 -6.63 4.47 4.32
C GLY A 110 -6.48 3.15 5.08
N VAL A 111 -7.09 2.08 4.57
CA VAL A 111 -6.92 0.71 5.13
C VAL A 111 -5.47 0.25 5.01
N LEU A 112 -4.82 0.47 3.87
CA LEU A 112 -3.41 0.17 3.66
C LEU A 112 -2.49 0.93 4.62
N LEU A 113 -2.73 2.23 4.85
CA LEU A 113 -1.95 3.00 5.82
C LEU A 113 -2.03 2.37 7.21
N LEU A 114 -3.24 1.97 7.62
CA LEU A 114 -3.48 1.35 8.91
C LEU A 114 -2.78 -0.01 9.03
N GLU A 115 -2.86 -0.86 8.00
CA GLU A 115 -2.12 -2.13 7.92
C GLU A 115 -0.60 -1.90 8.01
N ILE A 116 -0.07 -0.92 7.27
CA ILE A 116 1.36 -0.60 7.27
C ILE A 116 1.84 -0.16 8.65
N ILE A 117 1.15 0.75 9.35
CA ILE A 117 1.64 1.23 10.65
C ILE A 117 1.43 0.22 11.78
N SER A 118 0.44 -0.66 11.66
CA SER A 118 0.10 -1.63 12.70
C SER A 118 0.76 -2.99 12.54
N GLY A 119 1.20 -3.35 11.33
CA GLY A 119 1.70 -4.69 11.03
C GLY A 119 0.64 -5.78 11.24
N LYS A 120 -0.65 -5.42 11.19
CA LYS A 120 -1.77 -6.32 11.45
C LYS A 120 -2.70 -6.38 10.25
N LEU A 121 -3.29 -7.55 10.03
CA LEU A 121 -4.28 -7.72 8.97
C LEU A 121 -5.50 -6.82 9.22
N PRO A 122 -5.98 -6.10 8.18
CA PRO A 122 -7.11 -5.18 8.31
C PRO A 122 -8.43 -5.89 8.65
N TYR A 123 -8.56 -7.14 8.22
CA TYR A 123 -9.72 -7.99 8.45
C TYR A 123 -9.23 -9.33 9.01
N SER A 124 -9.37 -9.54 10.32
CA SER A 124 -9.15 -10.85 10.95
C SER A 124 -10.50 -11.49 11.28
N GLU A 125 -10.62 -12.80 11.08
CA GLU A 125 -11.90 -13.51 11.28
C GLU A 125 -12.32 -13.59 12.77
N HIS A 126 -11.45 -13.24 13.71
CA HIS A 126 -11.61 -13.60 15.13
C HIS A 126 -11.57 -12.41 16.10
N GLU A 127 -11.40 -11.17 15.64
CA GLU A 127 -11.37 -10.00 16.51
C GLU A 127 -12.10 -8.80 15.90
N TRP A 128 -12.45 -7.86 16.79
CA TRP A 128 -12.76 -6.46 16.48
C TRP A 128 -11.95 -6.03 15.24
N SER A 129 -12.61 -5.66 14.14
CA SER A 129 -11.89 -5.31 12.90
C SER A 129 -10.81 -4.28 13.22
N LEU A 130 -9.62 -4.40 12.63
CA LEU A 130 -8.52 -3.44 12.84
C LEU A 130 -9.04 -2.00 12.71
N LEU A 131 -9.98 -1.79 11.78
CA LEU A 131 -10.70 -0.55 11.56
C LEU A 131 -11.49 -0.06 12.78
N SER A 132 -12.24 -0.94 13.45
CA SER A 132 -12.98 -0.58 14.66
C SER A 132 -12.05 -0.29 15.85
N SER A 133 -10.98 -1.07 16.03
CA SER A 133 -9.96 -0.75 17.06
C SER A 133 -9.22 0.56 16.74
N ALA A 134 -8.91 0.81 15.48
CA ALA A 134 -8.31 2.05 15.01
C ALA A 134 -9.22 3.24 15.24
N LEU A 135 -10.49 3.14 14.85
CA LEU A 135 -11.46 4.21 15.10
C LEU A 135 -11.58 4.51 16.59
N GLU A 136 -11.61 3.52 17.48
CA GLU A 136 -11.66 3.79 18.92
C GLU A 136 -10.35 4.37 19.49
N CYS A 137 -9.19 4.00 18.94
CA CYS A 137 -7.91 4.60 19.33
C CYS A 137 -7.78 6.04 18.81
N ILE A 138 -8.28 6.32 17.60
CA ILE A 138 -8.25 7.64 16.95
C ILE A 138 -9.30 8.59 17.57
N THR A 139 -10.48 8.09 17.92
CA THR A 139 -11.59 8.92 18.45
C THR A 139 -11.68 8.93 19.97
N GLY A 140 -11.11 7.93 20.63
CA GLY A 140 -10.99 7.89 22.08
C GLY A 140 -9.80 8.72 22.57
N ASP A 141 -9.81 9.10 23.84
CA ASP A 141 -8.68 9.73 24.54
C ASP A 141 -7.52 8.71 24.80
N ARG A 142 -7.35 7.73 23.90
CA ARG A 142 -6.28 6.73 23.97
C ARG A 142 -5.10 7.21 23.13
N SER A 143 -3.90 6.87 23.58
CA SER A 143 -2.69 7.18 22.82
C SER A 143 -2.70 6.45 21.48
N MET A 144 -2.45 7.19 20.40
CA MET A 144 -2.31 6.69 19.02
C MET A 144 -1.27 5.57 18.90
N SER A 145 -0.32 5.51 19.83
CA SER A 145 0.70 4.46 19.89
C SER A 145 0.11 3.05 20.11
N CYS A 146 -1.14 2.90 20.56
CA CYS A 146 -1.83 1.60 20.65
C CYS A 146 -1.96 0.88 19.29
N LEU A 147 -1.91 1.64 18.19
CA LEU A 147 -2.06 1.12 16.83
C LEU A 147 -0.76 0.71 16.19
N LEU A 148 0.37 1.07 16.79
CA LEU A 148 1.66 0.77 16.21
C LEU A 148 2.00 -0.71 16.33
N ASP A 149 2.68 -1.18 15.29
CA ASP A 149 3.32 -2.48 15.28
C ASP A 149 4.33 -2.58 16.44
N PRO A 150 4.18 -3.56 17.35
CA PRO A 150 5.09 -3.77 18.47
C PRO A 150 6.54 -4.05 18.05
N SER A 151 6.77 -4.48 16.81
CA SER A 151 8.12 -4.72 16.27
C SER A 151 8.89 -3.45 15.91
N LEU A 152 8.22 -2.29 15.87
CA LEU A 152 8.86 -1.01 15.60
C LEU A 152 9.63 -0.51 16.82
N ASN A 153 10.97 -0.51 16.70
CA ASN A 153 11.85 -0.01 17.77
C ASN A 153 11.81 1.51 17.96
N ALA A 154 11.41 2.26 16.92
CA ALA A 154 11.33 3.71 16.95
C ALA A 154 10.35 4.21 15.88
N HIS A 155 9.64 5.29 16.20
CA HIS A 155 8.77 6.04 15.29
C HIS A 155 8.88 7.54 15.58
N LYS A 156 8.34 8.36 14.69
CA LYS A 156 8.24 9.81 14.90
C LYS A 156 6.79 10.20 15.15
N GLU A 157 6.53 10.81 16.31
CA GLU A 157 5.17 11.11 16.75
C GLU A 157 4.43 12.05 15.80
N ASN A 158 5.10 13.08 15.27
CA ASN A 158 4.51 14.02 14.33
C ASN A 158 4.09 13.37 12.99
N GLU A 159 4.84 12.36 12.54
CA GLU A 159 4.49 11.58 11.34
C GLU A 159 3.30 10.68 11.65
N LEU A 160 3.28 10.02 12.82
CA LEU A 160 2.18 9.17 13.28
C LEU A 160 0.86 9.94 13.41
N GLU A 161 0.86 11.08 14.09
CA GLU A 161 -0.31 11.94 14.26
C GLU A 161 -0.94 12.28 12.89
N THR A 162 -0.11 12.76 11.95
CA THR A 162 -0.57 13.12 10.60
C THR A 162 -1.13 11.90 9.85
N ILE A 163 -0.47 10.74 9.95
CA ILE A 163 -0.93 9.51 9.30
C ILE A 163 -2.28 9.08 9.86
N CYS A 164 -2.47 9.17 11.18
CA CYS A 164 -3.73 8.80 11.80
C CYS A 164 -4.87 9.74 11.42
N GLU A 165 -4.63 11.05 11.32
CA GLU A 165 -5.61 12.00 10.79
C GLU A 165 -5.99 11.66 9.34
N VAL A 166 -5.01 11.30 8.52
CA VAL A 166 -5.24 10.88 7.13
C VAL A 166 -6.04 9.57 7.08
N ILE A 167 -5.69 8.57 7.90
CA ILE A 167 -6.45 7.31 8.01
C ILE A 167 -7.90 7.62 8.33
N GLN A 168 -8.16 8.45 9.36
CA GLN A 168 -9.51 8.83 9.77
C GLN A 168 -10.29 9.50 8.65
N ALA A 169 -9.66 10.40 7.88
CA ALA A 169 -10.30 11.08 6.76
C ALA A 169 -10.58 10.12 5.58
N CYS A 170 -9.71 9.13 5.34
CA CYS A 170 -9.85 8.17 4.25
C CYS A 170 -10.95 7.13 4.52
N ILE A 171 -11.09 6.65 5.77
CA ILE A 171 -12.00 5.55 6.13
C ILE A 171 -13.43 6.01 6.48
N GLN A 172 -13.80 7.25 6.13
CA GLN A 172 -15.15 7.78 6.33
C GLN A 172 -16.19 6.92 5.59
N SER A 173 -17.29 6.59 6.27
CA SER A 173 -18.38 5.79 5.69
C SER A 173 -19.00 6.47 4.46
N ASP A 174 -19.16 7.79 4.50
CA ASP A 174 -19.63 8.58 3.35
C ASP A 174 -18.48 8.82 2.34
N PRO A 175 -18.58 8.34 1.09
CA PRO A 175 -17.57 8.56 0.06
C PRO A 175 -17.37 10.04 -0.29
N SER A 176 -18.39 10.89 -0.14
CA SER A 176 -18.29 12.31 -0.50
C SER A 176 -17.51 13.14 0.52
N SER A 177 -17.38 12.61 1.74
CA SER A 177 -16.61 13.20 2.83
C SER A 177 -15.11 12.86 2.78
N ARG A 178 -14.70 11.95 1.86
CA ARG A 178 -13.30 11.53 1.72
C ARG A 178 -12.51 12.57 0.92
N PRO A 179 -11.30 12.93 1.36
CA PRO A 179 -10.46 13.89 0.63
C PRO A 179 -9.92 13.30 -0.67
N SER A 180 -9.44 14.16 -1.56
CA SER A 180 -8.76 13.73 -2.79
C SER A 180 -7.36 13.18 -2.49
N MET A 181 -6.85 12.27 -3.33
CA MET A 181 -5.46 11.79 -3.20
C MET A 181 -4.42 12.92 -3.30
N ARG A 182 -4.72 14.00 -4.02
CA ARG A 182 -3.87 15.21 -4.06
C ARG A 182 -3.75 15.87 -2.69
N GLU A 183 -4.87 16.01 -1.98
CA GLU A 183 -4.90 16.59 -0.64
C GLU A 183 -4.20 15.68 0.37
N ILE A 184 -4.50 14.38 0.34
CA ILE A 184 -3.85 13.36 1.18
C ILE A 184 -2.33 13.40 0.99
N THR A 185 -1.87 13.38 -0.27
CA THR A 185 -0.44 13.36 -0.59
C THR A 185 0.26 14.65 -0.16
N ALA A 186 -0.42 15.79 -0.20
CA ALA A 186 0.13 17.05 0.29
C ALA A 186 0.36 17.02 1.81
N ARG A 187 -0.64 16.55 2.58
CA ARG A 187 -0.54 16.41 4.05
C ARG A 187 0.57 15.45 4.46
N LEU A 188 0.60 14.25 3.85
CA LEU A 188 1.63 13.25 4.13
C LEU A 188 3.04 13.76 3.77
N ARG A 189 3.19 14.48 2.64
CA ARG A 189 4.47 15.04 2.22
C ARG A 189 5.00 16.09 3.21
N GLU A 190 4.13 16.90 3.78
CA GLU A 190 4.50 17.91 4.77
C GLU A 190 5.06 17.27 6.04
N ALA A 191 4.45 16.20 6.53
CA ALA A 191 4.88 15.51 7.74
C ALA A 191 6.12 14.62 7.55
N VAL A 192 6.14 13.82 6.46
CA VAL A 192 7.14 12.77 6.22
C VAL A 192 8.38 13.31 5.47
N ALA A 193 8.23 14.40 4.72
CA ALA A 193 9.30 15.06 3.95
C ALA A 193 10.06 14.15 2.96
N ILE A 194 9.47 13.04 2.52
CA ILE A 194 9.98 12.23 1.40
C ILE A 194 9.47 12.84 0.10
N SER A 195 10.34 12.99 -0.90
CA SER A 195 9.98 13.49 -2.23
C SER A 195 9.58 12.35 -3.17
N PRO A 196 8.92 12.63 -4.32
CA PRO A 196 8.62 11.61 -5.32
C PRO A 196 9.85 10.82 -5.75
N VAL A 197 10.98 11.49 -5.98
CA VAL A 197 12.25 10.85 -6.40
C VAL A 197 12.80 9.92 -5.32
N ALA A 198 12.65 10.27 -4.04
CA ALA A 198 13.09 9.44 -2.94
C ALA A 198 12.16 8.24 -2.68
N ALA A 199 10.87 8.36 -3.04
CA ALA A 199 9.90 7.29 -2.90
C ALA A 199 9.94 6.31 -4.07
N THR A 200 10.30 6.75 -5.28
CA THR A 200 10.39 5.89 -6.45
C THR A 200 11.52 4.85 -6.32
N PRO A 201 11.37 3.67 -6.95
CA PRO A 201 12.46 2.71 -7.07
C PRO A 201 13.68 3.36 -7.72
N ARG A 202 14.86 3.11 -7.17
CA ARG A 202 16.10 3.51 -7.84
C ARG A 202 16.25 2.66 -9.10
N LEU A 203 16.59 3.30 -10.21
CA LEU A 203 17.09 2.59 -11.38
C LEU A 203 18.37 1.88 -10.93
N SER A 204 18.33 0.56 -10.74
CA SER A 204 19.51 -0.23 -10.39
C SER A 204 20.37 -0.39 -11.65
N PRO A 205 21.56 0.23 -11.75
CA PRO A 205 22.51 -0.04 -12.82
C PRO A 205 23.31 -1.31 -12.53
N LEU A 206 23.24 -1.84 -11.29
CA LEU A 206 24.05 -2.95 -10.82
C LEU A 206 23.67 -4.26 -11.49
N TRP A 207 22.38 -4.50 -11.76
CA TRP A 207 21.95 -5.68 -12.51
C TRP A 207 22.47 -5.68 -13.95
N TRP A 208 22.48 -4.52 -14.62
CA TRP A 208 23.09 -4.38 -15.95
C TRP A 208 24.60 -4.59 -15.89
N ALA A 209 25.26 -4.03 -14.87
CA ALA A 209 26.69 -4.20 -14.68
C ALA A 209 27.06 -5.67 -14.37
N GLU A 210 26.27 -6.39 -13.58
CA GLU A 210 26.48 -7.81 -13.28
C GLU A 210 26.20 -8.72 -14.48
N LEU A 211 25.12 -8.47 -15.24
CA LEU A 211 24.86 -9.18 -16.49
C LEU A 211 25.95 -8.92 -17.55
N GLU A 212 26.44 -7.68 -17.65
CA GLU A 212 27.53 -7.34 -18.56
C GLU A 212 28.82 -8.06 -18.15
N VAL A 213 29.16 -8.06 -16.85
CA VAL A 213 30.28 -8.86 -16.32
C VAL A 213 30.10 -10.35 -16.64
N LEU A 214 28.95 -10.95 -16.36
CA LEU A 214 28.70 -12.37 -16.61
C LEU A 214 28.75 -12.74 -18.10
N SER A 215 28.21 -11.88 -18.97
CA SER A 215 28.25 -12.09 -20.44
C SER A 215 29.66 -12.03 -21.01
N THR A 216 30.58 -11.28 -20.38
CA THR A 216 31.98 -11.22 -20.81
C THR A 216 32.80 -12.43 -20.36
N VAL A 217 32.37 -13.15 -19.32
CA VAL A 217 33.06 -14.38 -18.85
C VAL A 217 32.72 -15.60 -19.70
N GLU A 218 31.53 -15.66 -20.32
CA GLU A 218 31.12 -16.77 -21.18
C GLU A 218 31.63 -16.68 -22.63
N ALA A 219 32.21 -15.55 -23.02
CA ALA A 219 32.73 -15.30 -24.37
C ALA A 219 34.26 -15.51 -24.52
N GLY A 220 34.94 -16.03 -23.49
CA GLY A 220 36.39 -16.25 -23.42
C GLY A 220 36.82 -17.71 -23.51
#